data_AF-A0A6M1MJ06-F1
#
_entry.id   AF-A0A6M1MJ06-F1
#
_cell.length_a   1.000
_cell.length_b   1.000
_cell.length_c   1.000
_cell.angle_alpha   90.00
_cell.angle_beta   90.00
_cell.angle_gamma   90.00
#
_symmetry.space_group_name_H-M   'P 1'
#
loop_
_entity.id
_entity.type
_entity.pdbx_description
1 polymer ?
#
loop_
_entity_poly.entity_id
_entity_poly.type
_entity_poly.pdbx_seq_one_letter_code
_entity_poly.pdbx_strand_id
1 'polypeptide(L)' 'MTRTIDPRRLRRLQLWIWPFATTAVAINLFLLGLMGTWLGLPALPPVTALWISLPLGLPATWAAARWIGGLIAEAEADG' A
#
# COMPACT_ATOMS: atom_id res chain seq x y z
N MET A 1 3.73 20.89 -18.87
CA MET A 1 4.25 19.56 -19.23
C MET A 1 3.89 18.58 -18.12
N THR A 2 2.75 17.88 -18.22
CA THR A 2 2.44 16.75 -17.33
C THR A 2 3.21 15.54 -17.84
N ARG A 3 4.34 15.20 -17.22
CA ARG A 3 5.07 13.94 -17.47
C ARG A 3 4.13 12.79 -17.05
N THR A 4 3.35 12.26 -17.99
CA THR A 4 2.45 11.14 -17.74
C THR A 4 3.27 9.86 -17.75
N ILE A 5 3.38 9.22 -16.58
CA ILE A 5 4.01 7.91 -16.45
C ILE A 5 3.27 6.92 -17.33
N ASP A 6 4.01 6.15 -18.12
CA ASP A 6 3.43 5.11 -18.97
C ASP A 6 2.57 4.15 -18.12
N PRO A 7 1.27 3.99 -18.43
CA PRO A 7 0.36 3.13 -17.68
C PRO A 7 0.79 1.65 -17.65
N ARG A 8 1.64 1.19 -18.58
CA ARG A 8 2.23 -0.16 -18.54
C ARG A 8 3.31 -0.27 -17.46
N ARG A 9 4.18 0.74 -17.34
CA ARG A 9 5.18 0.81 -16.25
C ARG A 9 4.52 0.87 -14.89
N LEU A 10 3.46 1.69 -14.74
CA LEU A 10 2.73 1.80 -13.48
C LEU A 10 2.10 0.47 -13.07
N ARG A 11 1.48 -0.27 -13.99
CA ARG A 11 0.93 -1.61 -13.72
C ARG A 11 2.01 -2.62 -13.32
N ARG A 12 3.18 -2.57 -13.98
CA ARG A 12 4.31 -3.44 -13.63
C ARG A 12 4.82 -3.11 -12.23
N LEU A 13 4.95 -1.82 -11.89
CA LEU A 13 5.33 -1.37 -10.55
C LEU A 13 4.31 -1.84 -9.49
N GLN A 14 3.01 -1.66 -9.74
CA GLN A 14 1.95 -2.14 -8.87
C GLN A 14 2.09 -3.64 -8.58
N LEU A 15 2.32 -4.46 -9.61
CA LEU A 15 2.47 -5.92 -9.43
C LEU A 15 3.65 -6.28 -8.51
N TRP A 16 4.78 -5.56 -8.66
CA TRP A 16 5.97 -5.79 -7.83
C TRP A 16 5.79 -5.32 -6.39
N ILE A 17 5.18 -4.15 -6.18
CA ILE A 17 5.02 -3.61 -4.82
C ILE A 17 3.81 -4.19 -4.10
N TRP A 18 2.83 -4.76 -4.81
CA TRP A 18 1.58 -5.27 -4.24
C TRP A 18 1.78 -6.18 -3.01
N PRO A 19 2.66 -7.20 -3.01
CA PRO A 19 2.86 -8.01 -1.83
C PRO A 19 3.37 -7.19 -0.65
N PHE A 20 4.32 -6.28 -0.88
CA PHE A 20 4.88 -5.42 0.18
C PHE A 20 3.86 -4.44 0.75
N ALA A 21 3.12 -3.76 -0.12
CA ALA A 21 2.08 -2.81 0.28
C ALA A 21 0.94 -3.53 1.02
N THR A 22 0.51 -4.69 0.55
CA THR A 22 -0.55 -5.50 1.17
C THR A 22 -0.13 -6.05 2.53
N THR A 23 1.12 -6.49 2.67
CA THR A 23 1.68 -6.91 3.96
C THR A 23 1.81 -5.74 4.93
N ALA A 24 2.24 -4.57 4.47
CA ALA A 24 2.29 -3.36 5.31
C ALA A 24 0.89 -2.99 5.84
N VAL A 25 -0.15 -3.07 4.98
CA VAL A 25 -1.54 -2.88 5.41
C VAL A 25 -1.94 -3.91 6.46
N ALA A 26 -1.60 -5.19 6.29
CA ALA A 26 -1.92 -6.24 7.26
C ALA A 26 -1.31 -5.96 8.65
N ILE A 27 -0.03 -5.57 8.68
CA ILE A 27 0.67 -5.22 9.93
C ILE A 27 0.00 -4.02 10.58
N ASN A 28 -0.30 -2.96 9.80
CA ASN A 28 -0.93 -1.77 10.33
C ASN A 28 -2.34 -2.04 10.87
N LEU A 29 -3.13 -2.90 10.22
CA LEU A 29 -4.44 -3.32 10.72
C LEU A 29 -4.34 -4.10 12.02
N PHE A 30 -3.39 -5.05 12.10
CA PHE A 30 -3.16 -5.82 13.31
C PHE A 30 -2.76 -4.92 14.48
N LEU A 31 -1.77 -4.04 14.27
CA LEU A 31 -1.33 -3.08 15.28
C LEU A 31 -2.44 -2.10 15.68
N LEU A 32 -3.24 -1.63 14.73
CA LEU A 32 -4.41 -0.80 15.01
C LEU A 32 -5.43 -1.57 15.86
N GLY A 33 -5.63 -2.86 15.59
CA GLY A 33 -6.46 -3.73 16.41
C GLY A 33 -5.95 -3.88 17.84
N LEU A 34 -4.63 -3.95 18.05
CA LEU A 34 -4.03 -3.91 19.38
C LEU A 34 -4.22 -2.55 20.05
N MET A 35 -4.12 -1.44 19.33
CA MET A 35 -4.41 -0.11 19.89
C MET A 35 -5.88 0.02 20.28
N GLY A 36 -6.79 -0.55 19.50
CA GLY A 36 -8.23 -0.56 19.77
C GLY A 36 -8.59 -1.18 21.12
N THR A 37 -7.75 -2.06 21.69
CA THR A 37 -8.02 -2.66 23.01
C THR A 37 -8.04 -1.62 24.12
N TRP A 38 -7.33 -0.51 23.97
CA TRP A 38 -7.37 0.61 24.92
C TRP A 38 -8.73 1.31 24.95
N LEU A 39 -9.52 1.18 23.88
CA LEU A 39 -10.88 1.70 23.77
C LEU A 39 -11.95 0.66 24.16
N GLY A 40 -11.54 -0.52 24.66
CA GLY A 40 -12.44 -1.63 25.01
C GLY A 40 -12.88 -2.49 23.82
N LEU A 41 -12.31 -2.28 22.62
CA LEU A 41 -12.56 -3.16 21.47
C LEU A 41 -11.82 -4.50 21.62
N PRO A 42 -12.31 -5.60 21.03
CA PRO A 42 -11.57 -6.85 20.99
C PRO A 42 -10.32 -6.71 20.12
N ALA A 43 -9.24 -7.41 20.49
CA ALA A 43 -8.02 -7.47 19.67
C ALA A 43 -8.33 -8.09 18.29
N LEU A 44 -7.80 -7.47 17.23
CA LEU A 44 -7.96 -7.99 15.86
C LEU A 44 -7.03 -9.19 15.65
N PRO A 45 -7.55 -10.38 15.29
CA PRO A 45 -6.71 -11.55 15.04
C PRO A 45 -5.79 -11.33 13.82
N PRO A 46 -4.54 -11.85 13.85
CA PRO A 46 -3.61 -11.72 12.71
C PRO A 46 -4.18 -12.26 11.39
N VAL A 47 -4.89 -13.37 11.43
CA VAL A 47 -5.52 -13.99 10.25
C VAL A 47 -6.64 -13.10 9.69
N THR A 48 -7.42 -12.47 10.56
CA THR A 48 -8.46 -11.53 10.15
C THR A 48 -7.83 -10.28 9.53
N ALA A 49 -6.75 -9.77 10.10
CA ALA A 49 -6.00 -8.63 9.54
C ALA A 49 -5.47 -8.95 8.12
N LEU A 50 -5.00 -10.17 7.87
CA LEU A 50 -4.60 -10.62 6.53
C LEU A 50 -5.78 -10.65 5.54
N TRP A 51 -6.94 -11.16 5.96
CA TRP A 51 -8.13 -11.18 5.08
C TRP A 51 -8.61 -9.78 4.74
N ILE A 52 -8.60 -8.86 5.70
CA ILE A 52 -8.99 -7.46 5.50
C ILE A 52 -7.91 -6.71 4.69
N SER A 53 -6.64 -7.10 4.79
CA SER A 53 -5.57 -6.45 4.03
C SER A 53 -5.63 -6.77 2.54
N LEU A 54 -6.19 -7.90 2.09
CA LEU A 54 -6.31 -8.20 0.67
C LEU A 54 -7.13 -7.13 -0.10
N PRO A 55 -8.38 -6.80 0.29
CA PRO A 55 -9.14 -5.75 -0.38
C PRO A 55 -8.56 -4.35 -0.14
N LEU A 56 -8.02 -4.06 1.05
CA LEU A 56 -7.40 -2.75 1.36
C LEU A 56 -6.00 -2.57 0.75
N GLY A 57 -5.34 -3.66 0.41
CA GLY A 57 -4.02 -3.69 -0.22
C GLY A 57 -4.07 -3.20 -1.65
N LEU A 58 -5.19 -3.37 -2.35
CA LEU A 58 -5.40 -2.85 -3.71
C LEU A 58 -5.32 -1.31 -3.78
N PRO A 59 -6.14 -0.53 -3.04
CA PRO A 59 -6.04 0.93 -3.05
C PRO A 59 -4.72 1.42 -2.46
N ALA A 60 -4.16 0.75 -1.45
CA ALA A 60 -2.84 1.08 -0.90
C ALA A 60 -1.73 0.90 -1.94
N THR A 61 -1.74 -0.21 -2.68
CA THR A 61 -0.79 -0.49 -3.77
C THR A 61 -0.91 0.54 -4.89
N TRP A 62 -2.13 0.91 -5.27
CA TRP A 62 -2.35 1.93 -6.29
C TRP A 62 -1.76 3.28 -5.88
N ALA A 63 -2.06 3.73 -4.66
CA ALA A 63 -1.55 4.98 -4.12
C ALA A 63 -0.01 4.97 -4.02
N ALA A 64 0.56 3.89 -3.48
CA ALA A 64 2.01 3.74 -3.35
C ALA A 64 2.71 3.71 -4.72
N ALA A 65 2.17 2.97 -5.69
CA ALA A 65 2.77 2.89 -7.03
C ALA A 65 2.68 4.23 -7.77
N ARG A 66 1.59 4.99 -7.59
CA ARG A 66 1.44 6.33 -8.15
C ARG A 66 2.46 7.30 -7.55
N TRP A 67 2.64 7.25 -6.23
CA TRP A 67 3.62 8.08 -5.53
C TRP A 67 5.05 7.74 -5.92
N ILE A 68 5.45 6.46 -5.85
CA ILE A 68 6.78 5.99 -6.26
C ILE A 68 7.03 6.32 -7.74
N GLY A 69 6.04 6.11 -8.60
CA GLY A 69 6.14 6.49 -9.99
C GLY A 69 6.47 7.98 -10.15
N GLY A 70 5.78 8.85 -9.41
CA GLY A 70 6.05 10.29 -9.41
C GLY A 70 7.49 10.63 -9.02
N LEU A 71 8.01 9.98 -7.98
CA LEU A 71 9.41 10.14 -7.56
C LEU A 71 10.41 9.70 -8.63
N ILE A 72 10.13 8.59 -9.32
CA ILE A 72 10.98 8.11 -10.42
C ILE A 72 10.98 9.13 -11.57
N ALA A 73 9.79 9.66 -11.93
CA ALA A 73 9.67 10.63 -13.00
C ALA A 73 10.37 11.96 -12.68
N GLU A 74 10.40 12.37 -11.41
CA GLU A 74 11.17 13.53 -10.93
C GLU A 74 12.67 13.27 -11.01
N ALA A 75 13.13 12.10 -10.54
CA ALA A 75 14.56 11.75 -10.60
C ALA A 75 15.10 11.64 -12.05
N GLU A 76 14.28 11.14 -12.98
CA GLU A 76 14.60 11.12 -14.42
C GLU A 76 14.51 12.52 -15.08
N ALA A 77 13.95 13.52 -14.40
CA ALA A 77 13.90 14.89 -14.88
C ALA A 77 15.16 15.68 -14.53
N ASP A 78 15.74 15.40 -13.37
CA ASP A 78 16.85 16.15 -12.77
C ASP A 78 18.25 15.63 -13.19
N GLY A 79 18.33 14.45 -13.80
CA GLY A 79 19.57 13.84 -14.31
C GLY A 79 19.73 13.96 -15.82
#